data_AF-A0AAW2B4Z7-F1
#
_entry.id   AF-A0AAW2B4Z7-F1
#
_cell.length_a   1.000
_cell.length_b   1.000
_cell.length_c   1.000
_cell.angle_alpha   90.00
_cell.angle_beta   90.00
_cell.angle_gamma   90.00
#
_symmetry.space_group_name_H-M   'P 1'
#
loop_
_entity.id
_entity.type
_entity.pdbx_description
1 polymer ?
#
loop_
_entity_poly.entity_id
_entity_poly.type
_entity_poly.pdbx_seq_one_letter_code
_entity_poly.pdbx_strand_id
1 'polypeptide(L)'
;PVNKPRITKECILGDVPECNLSCDGGDGPPETTITWKNSDGEMPNRQNMRTIIVTKSSNPENFYTCTLKNAVSEKTSDPVYERDLFD
;
A
#
# COMPACT_ATOMS: atom_id res chain seq x y z
N PRO A 1 -18.34 9.19 0.64
CA PRO A 1 -17.77 7.86 0.31
C PRO A 1 -16.31 8.04 -0.11
N VAL A 2 -15.47 7.02 0.05
CA VAL A 2 -14.08 7.06 -0.43
C VAL A 2 -14.02 6.60 -1.89
N ASN A 3 -13.03 7.13 -2.63
CA ASN A 3 -12.69 6.61 -3.95
C ASN A 3 -11.91 5.30 -3.83
N LYS A 4 -11.86 4.51 -4.91
CA LYS A 4 -10.95 3.35 -4.97
C LYS A 4 -9.52 3.89 -4.93
N PRO A 5 -8.70 3.51 -3.93
CA PRO A 5 -7.34 4.00 -3.85
C PRO A 5 -6.46 3.35 -4.93
N ARG A 6 -5.39 4.06 -5.29
CA ARG A 6 -4.31 3.56 -6.14
C ARG A 6 -3.00 3.61 -5.37
N ILE A 7 -2.20 2.56 -5.46
CA ILE A 7 -0.83 2.58 -4.93
C ILE A 7 0.08 3.22 -5.97
N THR A 8 0.81 4.25 -5.58
CA THR A 8 1.95 4.78 -6.35
C THR A 8 3.25 4.26 -5.75
N LYS A 9 4.23 3.97 -6.60
CA LYS A 9 5.51 3.37 -6.20
C LYS A 9 6.67 4.24 -6.66
N GLU A 10 7.66 4.40 -5.78
CA GLU A 10 8.94 5.02 -6.08
C GLU A 10 10.04 4.12 -5.50
N CYS A 11 10.84 3.51 -6.38
CA CYS A 11 11.77 2.45 -6.02
C CYS A 11 13.23 2.88 -6.26
N ILE A 12 14.09 2.53 -5.31
CA ILE A 12 15.53 2.72 -5.38
C ILE A 12 16.15 1.32 -5.50
N LEU A 13 16.65 1.00 -6.70
CA LEU A 13 17.34 -0.26 -6.98
C LEU A 13 18.84 -0.10 -6.66
N GLY A 14 19.18 -0.18 -5.38
CA GLY A 14 20.55 -0.22 -4.88
C GLY A 14 20.98 -1.62 -4.44
N ASP A 15 22.08 -1.72 -3.67
CA ASP A 15 22.53 -2.98 -3.06
C ASP A 15 21.44 -3.61 -2.16
N VAL A 16 20.64 -2.75 -1.53
CA VAL A 16 19.41 -3.12 -0.84
C VAL A 16 18.25 -2.42 -1.55
N PRO A 17 17.47 -3.15 -2.37
CA PRO A 17 16.36 -2.54 -3.10
C PRO A 17 15.19 -2.20 -2.17
N GLU A 18 14.73 -0.96 -2.25
CA GLU A 18 13.66 -0.39 -1.42
C GLU A 18 12.63 0.34 -2.29
N CYS A 19 11.35 0.20 -1.96
CA CYS A 19 10.26 0.95 -2.60
C CYS A 19 9.42 1.70 -1.56
N ASN A 20 9.19 2.98 -1.83
CA ASN A 20 8.17 3.78 -1.17
C ASN A 20 6.83 3.56 -1.87
N LEU A 21 5.87 2.98 -1.16
CA LEU A 21 4.50 2.81 -1.62
C LEU A 21 3.63 3.85 -0.94
N SER A 22 2.90 4.63 -1.73
CA SER A 22 1.93 5.61 -1.23
C SER A 22 0.51 5.22 -1.62
N CYS A 23 -0.41 5.28 -0.66
CA CYS A 23 -1.83 5.02 -0.89
C CYS A 23 -2.52 6.32 -1.27
N ASP A 24 -2.82 6.49 -2.55
CA ASP A 24 -3.50 7.66 -3.09
C ASP A 24 -5.00 7.39 -3.23
N GLY A 25 -5.82 8.08 -2.43
CA GLY A 25 -7.28 8.07 -2.49
C GLY A 25 -7.91 9.34 -3.05
N GLY A 26 -7.08 10.29 -3.51
CA GLY A 26 -7.49 11.68 -3.74
C GLY A 26 -7.82 12.43 -2.44
N ASP A 27 -8.53 13.56 -2.58
CA ASP A 27 -9.00 14.41 -1.48
C ASP A 27 -10.19 13.79 -0.73
N GLY A 28 -10.01 12.57 -0.24
CA GLY A 28 -10.96 11.90 0.63
C GLY A 28 -11.16 12.68 1.95
N PRO A 29 -12.25 12.41 2.68
CA PRO A 29 -12.51 13.08 3.96
C PRO A 29 -11.34 12.93 4.93
N PRO A 30 -11.07 13.93 5.80
CA PRO A 30 -9.98 13.89 6.76
C PRO A 30 -10.06 12.71 7.74
N GLU A 31 -11.26 12.22 8.04
CA GLU A 31 -11.53 11.06 8.92
C GLU A 31 -11.30 9.69 8.26
N THR A 32 -10.59 9.63 7.12
CA THR A 32 -10.36 8.38 6.40
C THR A 32 -9.18 7.62 7.00
N THR A 33 -9.42 6.40 7.47
CA THR A 33 -8.36 5.51 7.96
C THR A 33 -7.72 4.75 6.80
N ILE A 34 -6.42 4.46 6.92
CA ILE A 34 -5.64 3.71 5.93
C ILE A 34 -5.19 2.39 6.55
N THR A 35 -5.51 1.27 5.91
CA THR A 35 -5.03 -0.06 6.32
C THR A 35 -4.18 -0.65 5.21
N TRP A 36 -2.94 -1.00 5.54
CA TRP A 36 -2.06 -1.74 4.63
C TRP A 36 -2.15 -3.24 4.89
N LYS A 37 -2.18 -4.00 3.80
CA LYS A 37 -2.14 -5.47 3.82
C LYS A 37 -1.06 -5.96 2.87
N ASN A 38 -0.37 -7.02 3.27
CA ASN A 38 0.47 -7.82 2.39
C ASN A 38 -0.11 -9.23 2.18
N SER A 39 0.64 -10.16 1.56
CA SER A 39 0.19 -11.55 1.40
C SER A 39 -0.06 -12.27 2.74
N ASP A 40 0.58 -11.83 3.82
CA ASP A 40 0.43 -12.41 5.17
C ASP A 40 -0.73 -11.80 5.96
N GLY A 41 -1.40 -10.78 5.40
CA GLY A 41 -2.55 -10.12 6.01
C GLY A 41 -2.28 -8.68 6.40
N GLU A 42 -2.89 -8.22 7.50
CA GLU A 42 -2.78 -6.84 7.95
C GLU A 42 -1.40 -6.51 8.50
N MET A 43 -0.94 -5.29 8.20
CA MET A 43 0.31 -4.74 8.70
C MET A 43 -0.01 -3.77 9.84
N PRO A 44 -0.19 -4.23 11.10
CA PRO A 44 -0.67 -3.39 12.20
C PRO A 44 0.26 -2.20 12.48
N ASN A 45 1.57 -2.38 12.30
CA ASN A 45 2.57 -1.32 12.47
C ASN A 45 2.53 -0.25 11.36
N ARG A 46 1.64 -0.38 10.37
CA ARG A 46 1.52 0.51 9.22
C ARG A 46 0.13 1.13 9.07
N GLN A 47 -0.73 1.01 10.09
CA GLN A 47 -2.04 1.62 10.06
C GLN A 47 -1.95 3.16 10.03
N ASN A 48 -2.88 3.78 9.29
CA ASN A 48 -3.02 5.21 9.07
C ASN A 48 -1.77 5.89 8.46
N MET A 49 -0.82 5.11 7.95
CA MET A 49 0.31 5.64 7.20
C MET A 49 -0.09 5.84 5.73
N ARG A 50 0.08 7.06 5.22
CA ARG A 50 -0.12 7.33 3.78
C ARG A 50 0.94 6.65 2.92
N THR A 51 2.14 6.52 3.45
CA THR A 51 3.31 5.95 2.75
C THR A 51 3.97 4.90 3.62
N ILE A 52 4.41 3.81 3.00
CA ILE A 52 5.16 2.72 3.64
C ILE A 52 6.41 2.41 2.83
N ILE A 53 7.46 1.97 3.52
CA ILE A 53 8.69 1.48 2.88
C ILE A 53 8.65 -0.04 2.85
N VAL A 54 8.92 -0.64 1.70
CA VAL A 54 9.02 -2.10 1.54
C VAL A 54 10.37 -2.45 0.93
N THR A 55 10.94 -3.56 1.37
CA THR A 55 12.18 -4.14 0.85
C THR A 55 11.84 -5.41 0.08
N LYS A 56 12.73 -5.80 -0.84
CA LYS A 56 12.59 -7.08 -1.55
C LYS A 56 12.61 -8.24 -0.57
N SER A 57 11.57 -9.07 -0.59
CA SER A 57 11.54 -10.34 0.12
C SER A 57 11.98 -11.48 -0.80
N SER A 58 12.06 -12.70 -0.24
CA SER A 58 12.29 -13.91 -1.03
C SER A 58 11.01 -14.44 -1.70
N ASN A 59 9.87 -13.77 -1.52
CA ASN A 59 8.58 -14.19 -2.05
C ASN A 59 8.09 -13.21 -3.13
N PRO A 60 8.29 -13.51 -4.43
CA PRO A 60 7.85 -12.64 -5.52
C PRO A 60 6.31 -12.52 -5.62
N GLU A 61 5.58 -13.47 -5.03
CA GLU A 61 4.11 -13.45 -4.96
C GLU A 61 3.60 -12.64 -3.76
N ASN A 62 4.49 -12.12 -2.90
CA ASN A 62 4.07 -11.12 -1.93
C ASN A 62 3.54 -9.89 -2.68
N PHE A 63 2.46 -9.34 -2.19
CA PHE A 63 1.79 -8.19 -2.79
C PHE A 63 1.38 -7.21 -1.71
N TYR A 64 1.15 -5.96 -2.09
CA TYR A 64 0.66 -4.93 -1.18
C TYR A 64 -0.67 -4.38 -1.67
N THR A 65 -1.57 -4.14 -0.73
CA THR A 65 -2.83 -3.41 -0.96
C THR A 65 -3.01 -2.37 0.13
N CYS A 66 -3.70 -1.29 -0.21
CA CYS A 66 -4.16 -0.33 0.77
C CYS A 66 -5.69 -0.20 0.72
N THR A 67 -6.29 -0.12 1.89
CA THR A 67 -7.73 0.05 2.08
C THR A 67 -7.99 1.39 2.73
N LEU A 68 -8.86 2.19 2.11
CA LEU A 68 -9.40 3.41 2.68
C LEU A 68 -10.78 3.14 3.25
N LYS A 69 -11.03 3.61 4.47
CA LYS A 69 -12.32 3.45 5.14
C LYS A 69 -12.76 4.76 5.79
N ASN A 70 -14.04 5.07 5.64
CA ASN A 70 -14.72 6.10 6.41
C ASN A 70 -16.09 5.59 6.88
N ALA A 71 -16.87 6.44 7.55
CA ALA A 71 -18.20 6.09 8.08
C ALA A 71 -19.20 5.62 7.00
N VAL A 72 -18.94 5.89 5.71
CA VAL A 72 -19.88 5.63 4.61
C VAL A 72 -19.46 4.43 3.77
N SER A 73 -18.17 4.16 3.61
CA SER A 73 -17.68 3.17 2.66
C SER A 73 -16.24 2.73 2.94
N GLU A 74 -15.92 1.54 2.43
CA GLU A 74 -14.58 0.97 2.42
C GLU A 74 -14.20 0.58 0.99
N LYS A 75 -12.98 0.92 0.55
CA LYS A 75 -12.46 0.58 -0.78
C LYS A 75 -11.00 0.16 -0.69
N THR A 76 -10.64 -0.87 -1.43
CA THR A 76 -9.28 -1.44 -1.49
C THR A 76 -8.67 -1.21 -2.88
N SER A 77 -7.38 -0.94 -2.92
CA SER A 77 -6.61 -0.79 -4.16
C SER A 77 -6.50 -2.11 -4.91
N ASP A 78 -6.07 -2.03 -6.17
CA ASP A 78 -5.50 -3.21 -6.83
C ASP A 78 -4.19 -3.61 -6.14
N PRO A 79 -3.83 -4.91 -6.14
CA PRO A 79 -2.57 -5.38 -5.57
C PRO A 79 -1.38 -4.92 -6.41
N VAL A 80 -0.27 -4.61 -5.74
CA VAL A 80 1.03 -4.42 -6.37
C VAL A 80 1.95 -5.55 -5.90
N TYR A 81 2.41 -6.39 -6.82
CA TYR A 81 3.25 -7.54 -6.50
C TYR A 81 4.74 -7.14 -6.38
N GLU A 82 5.47 -7.82 -5.52
CA GLU A 82 6.92 -7.60 -5.36
C GLU A 82 7.70 -7.83 -6.66
N ARG A 83 7.29 -8.80 -7.48
CA ARG A 83 7.86 -8.97 -8.83
C ARG A 83 7.79 -7.71 -9.68
N ASP A 84 6.73 -6.90 -9.53
CA ASP A 84 6.58 -5.65 -10.30
C ASP A 84 7.28 -4.44 -9.65
N LEU A 85 7.84 -4.62 -8.45
CA LEU A 85 8.51 -3.56 -7.67
C LEU A 85 10.04 -3.62 -7.82
N PHE A 86 10.59 -4.82 -7.91
CA PHE A 86 12.04 -5.09 -7.79
C PHE A 86 12.62 -5.92 -8.94
N ASP A 87 11.98 -5.87 -10.11
CA ASP A 87 12.48 -6.42 -11.38
C ASP A 87 13.59 -5.57 -11.99
#